data_AF-A0A958JLT7-F1
#
_entry.id   AF-A0A958JLT7-F1
#
_cell.length_a   1.000
_cell.length_b   1.000
_cell.length_c   1.000
_cell.angle_alpha   90.00
_cell.angle_beta   90.00
_cell.angle_gamma   90.00
#
_symmetry.space_group_name_H-M   'P 1'
#
loop_
_entity.id
_entity.type
_entity.pdbx_description
1 polymer ?
#
loop_
_entity_poly.entity_id
_entity_poly.type
_entity_poly.pdbx_seq_one_letter_code
_entity_poly.pdbx_strand_id
1 'polypeptide(L)'
;MMTNPVIQAKKKAKQMSKRDGISIKKALETLSHQNGYSSWKAYKNNLDTFWYPRHSSYLNHWFTDYEEARQCRDLQQGYLLTYKGQYFVVSSQYIEDLGLDPLDPVWKRIQYDVAKANSLELFHTYYGKAPA
;
A
#
# COMPACT_ATOMS: atom_id res chain seq x y z
N MET A 1 11.42 -12.17 -0.08
CA MET A 1 10.72 -10.91 -0.43
C MET A 1 9.72 -10.61 0.66
N MET A 2 9.71 -9.38 1.20
CA MET A 2 8.65 -8.94 2.10
C MET A 2 7.31 -8.99 1.37
N THR A 3 6.40 -9.83 1.85
CA THR A 3 5.17 -10.15 1.12
C THR A 3 4.06 -9.19 1.54
N ASN A 4 3.65 -8.27 0.67
CA ASN A 4 2.51 -7.39 0.95
C ASN A 4 1.18 -8.15 0.75
N PRO A 5 0.30 -8.27 1.78
CA PRO A 5 -0.95 -9.04 1.69
C PRO A 5 -1.91 -8.55 0.60
N VAL A 6 -1.96 -7.24 0.34
CA VAL A 6 -2.78 -6.65 -0.73
C VAL A 6 -2.31 -7.13 -2.10
N ILE A 7 -1.00 -7.20 -2.33
CA ILE A 7 -0.42 -7.69 -3.59
C ILE A 7 -0.75 -9.17 -3.80
N GLN A 8 -0.69 -9.99 -2.74
CA GLN A 8 -1.04 -11.41 -2.84
C GLN A 8 -2.52 -11.61 -3.15
N ALA A 9 -3.42 -10.85 -2.51
CA ALA A 9 -4.84 -10.89 -2.81
C ALA A 9 -5.12 -10.50 -4.28
N LYS A 10 -4.49 -9.43 -4.78
CA LYS A 10 -4.59 -9.04 -6.19
C LYS A 10 -4.08 -10.13 -7.14
N LYS A 11 -2.96 -10.80 -6.82
CA LYS A 11 -2.42 -11.92 -7.62
C LYS A 11 -3.40 -13.09 -7.66
N LYS A 12 -3.98 -13.47 -6.52
CA LYS A 12 -5.00 -14.53 -6.42
C LYS A 12 -6.25 -14.18 -7.22
N ALA A 13 -6.73 -12.93 -7.15
CA ALA A 13 -7.87 -12.47 -7.94
C ALA A 13 -7.58 -12.49 -9.45
N LYS A 14 -6.36 -12.15 -9.89
CA LYS A 14 -5.95 -12.28 -11.30
C LYS A 14 -5.95 -13.74 -11.77
N GLN A 15 -5.50 -14.67 -10.95
CA GLN A 15 -5.55 -16.10 -11.26
C GLN A 15 -7.01 -16.60 -11.37
N MET A 16 -7.86 -16.21 -10.41
CA MET A 16 -9.29 -16.53 -10.39
C MET A 16 -10.02 -15.97 -11.63
N SER A 17 -9.76 -14.71 -11.96
CA SER A 17 -10.32 -14.05 -13.16
C SER A 17 -10.01 -14.83 -14.44
N LYS A 18 -8.75 -15.30 -14.60
CA LYS A 18 -8.35 -16.13 -15.75
C LYS A 18 -9.00 -17.51 -15.73
N ARG A 19 -9.02 -18.17 -14.58
CA ARG A 19 -9.57 -19.52 -14.41
C ARG A 19 -11.07 -19.58 -14.69
N ASP A 20 -11.81 -18.60 -14.19
CA ASP A 20 -13.29 -18.61 -14.21
C ASP A 20 -13.89 -17.77 -15.35
N GLY A 21 -13.05 -17.13 -16.17
CA GLY A 21 -13.49 -16.28 -17.28
C GLY A 21 -14.25 -15.02 -16.83
N ILE A 22 -14.05 -14.57 -15.59
CA ILE A 22 -14.74 -13.40 -15.01
C ILE A 22 -13.86 -12.15 -15.03
N SER A 23 -14.47 -10.97 -14.97
CA SER A 23 -13.71 -9.71 -14.85
C SER A 23 -12.91 -9.64 -13.54
N ILE A 24 -11.78 -8.93 -13.55
CA ILE A 24 -10.94 -8.77 -12.35
C ILE A 24 -11.70 -8.12 -11.19
N LYS A 25 -12.62 -7.19 -11.49
CA LYS A 25 -13.50 -6.57 -10.49
C LYS A 25 -14.35 -7.63 -9.82
N LYS A 26 -15.01 -8.49 -10.61
CA LYS A 26 -15.83 -9.58 -10.06
C LYS A 26 -15.00 -10.57 -9.25
N ALA A 27 -13.81 -10.93 -9.72
CA ALA A 27 -12.90 -11.81 -8.98
C ALA A 27 -12.46 -11.23 -7.63
N LEU A 28 -12.19 -9.93 -7.54
CA LEU A 28 -11.86 -9.25 -6.28
C LEU A 28 -13.06 -9.26 -5.31
N GLU A 29 -14.27 -8.99 -5.80
CA GLU A 29 -15.48 -9.05 -4.96
C GLU A 29 -15.75 -10.48 -4.46
N THR A 30 -15.66 -11.49 -5.34
CA THR A 30 -15.81 -12.90 -4.97
C THR A 30 -14.77 -13.32 -3.93
N LEU A 31 -13.51 -12.94 -4.11
CA LEU A 31 -12.45 -13.21 -3.14
C LEU A 31 -12.74 -12.55 -1.78
N SER A 32 -13.34 -11.36 -1.78
CA SER A 32 -13.68 -10.62 -0.55
C SER A 32 -14.80 -11.33 0.22
N HIS A 33 -15.87 -11.74 -0.47
CA HIS A 33 -16.97 -12.51 0.14
C HIS A 33 -16.48 -13.85 0.70
N GLN A 34 -15.58 -14.54 0.00
CA GLN A 34 -14.96 -15.77 0.50
C GLN A 34 -14.15 -15.59 1.79
N ASN A 35 -13.66 -14.37 2.06
CA ASN A 35 -12.93 -14.04 3.29
C ASN A 35 -13.84 -13.35 4.33
N GLY A 36 -15.16 -13.34 4.14
CA GLY A 36 -16.12 -12.78 5.09
C GLY A 36 -16.27 -11.25 5.03
N TYR A 37 -15.78 -10.60 3.98
CA TYR A 37 -15.90 -9.15 3.80
C TYR A 37 -16.95 -8.79 2.76
N SER A 38 -17.73 -7.74 3.00
CA SER A 38 -18.83 -7.30 2.13
C SER A 38 -18.39 -6.74 0.78
N SER A 39 -17.14 -6.26 0.67
CA SER A 39 -16.60 -5.65 -0.55
C SER A 39 -15.08 -5.75 -0.64
N TRP A 40 -14.54 -5.57 -1.85
CA TRP A 40 -13.09 -5.43 -2.05
C TRP A 40 -12.47 -4.29 -1.24
N LYS A 41 -13.16 -3.16 -1.09
CA LYS A 41 -12.66 -2.04 -0.28
C LYS A 41 -12.45 -2.45 1.17
N ALA A 42 -13.45 -3.10 1.78
CA ALA A 42 -13.37 -3.55 3.17
C ALA A 42 -12.25 -4.59 3.36
N TYR A 43 -12.16 -5.56 2.44
CA TYR A 43 -11.12 -6.58 2.52
C TYR A 43 -9.71 -6.00 2.31
N LYS A 44 -9.51 -5.16 1.28
CA LYS A 44 -8.24 -4.48 1.03
C LYS A 44 -7.78 -3.69 2.25
N ASN A 45 -8.68 -2.92 2.87
CA ASN A 45 -8.34 -2.16 4.06
C ASN A 45 -7.87 -3.09 5.19
N ASN A 46 -8.56 -4.20 5.44
CA ASN A 46 -8.12 -5.16 6.45
C ASN A 46 -6.70 -5.72 6.19
N LEU A 47 -6.38 -5.99 4.93
CA LEU A 47 -5.07 -6.49 4.49
C LEU A 47 -3.96 -5.43 4.55
N ASP A 48 -4.32 -4.15 4.49
CA ASP A 48 -3.39 -3.01 4.42
C ASP A 48 -2.76 -2.70 5.78
N THR A 49 -1.78 -3.54 6.12
CA THR A 49 -1.09 -3.55 7.43
C THR A 49 0.43 -3.48 7.29
N PHE A 50 0.94 -3.51 6.07
CA PHE A 50 2.38 -3.59 5.79
C PHE A 50 3.15 -2.37 6.30
N TRP A 51 2.59 -1.17 6.10
CA TRP A 51 3.29 0.08 6.36
C TRP A 51 3.28 0.52 7.82
N TYR A 52 2.46 -0.13 8.66
CA TYR A 52 2.34 0.25 10.06
C TYR A 52 2.49 -1.00 10.95
N PRO A 53 3.67 -1.19 11.58
CA PRO A 53 3.85 -2.28 12.52
C PRO A 53 2.92 -2.08 13.72
N ARG A 54 2.60 -3.17 14.42
CA ARG A 54 1.65 -3.15 15.55
C ARG A 54 2.01 -2.13 16.63
N HIS A 55 3.29 -1.79 16.76
CA HIS A 55 3.80 -0.79 17.69
C HIS A 55 4.75 0.15 16.94
N SER A 56 4.46 1.44 16.99
CA SER A 56 5.32 2.52 16.48
C SER A 56 5.47 3.56 17.59
N SER A 57 6.71 3.93 17.90
CA SER A 57 7.04 5.02 18.84
C SER A 57 6.96 6.41 18.19
N TYR A 58 6.68 6.49 16.88
CA TYR A 58 6.60 7.75 16.15
C TYR A 58 5.24 8.42 16.29
N LEU A 59 5.28 9.74 16.42
CA LEU A 59 4.11 10.60 16.29
C LEU A 59 3.85 10.86 14.80
N ASN A 60 3.02 10.03 14.19
CA ASN A 60 2.64 10.15 12.78
C ASN A 60 1.43 11.08 12.61
N HIS A 61 1.39 11.83 11.50
CA HIS A 61 0.21 12.60 11.12
C HIS A 61 -0.79 11.71 10.40
N TRP A 62 -1.97 11.50 10.98
CA TRP A 62 -3.02 10.61 10.46
C TRP A 62 -4.15 11.38 9.79
N PHE A 63 -4.65 10.83 8.69
CA PHE A 63 -5.70 11.44 7.87
C PHE A 63 -6.70 10.38 7.39
N THR A 64 -7.97 10.77 7.30
CA THR A 64 -9.01 9.98 6.61
C THR A 64 -9.25 10.44 5.19
N ASP A 65 -8.88 11.69 4.88
CA ASP A 65 -8.94 12.27 3.54
C ASP A 65 -7.59 12.18 2.83
N TYR A 66 -7.61 11.82 1.55
CA TYR A 66 -6.40 11.64 0.77
C TYR A 66 -5.77 12.98 0.34
N GLU A 67 -6.57 14.00 0.01
CA GLU A 67 -6.04 15.28 -0.43
C GLU A 67 -5.36 16.02 0.72
N GLU A 68 -5.91 15.96 1.93
CA GLU A 68 -5.25 16.47 3.14
C GLU A 68 -3.90 15.78 3.39
N ALA A 69 -3.87 14.44 3.30
CA ALA A 69 -2.65 13.67 3.50
C ALA A 69 -1.59 13.99 2.43
N ARG A 70 -2.01 14.17 1.18
CA ARG A 70 -1.16 14.55 0.05
C ARG A 70 -0.56 15.94 0.26
N GLN A 71 -1.37 16.91 0.69
CA GLN A 71 -0.89 18.26 1.01
C GLN A 71 0.11 18.23 2.16
N CYS A 72 -0.17 17.48 3.22
CA CYS A 72 0.75 17.30 4.35
C CYS A 72 2.09 16.70 3.90
N ARG A 73 2.06 15.66 3.04
CA ARG A 73 3.26 15.08 2.45
C ARG A 73 4.09 16.13 1.70
N ASP A 74 3.44 16.93 0.85
CA ASP A 74 4.12 17.96 0.06
C ASP A 74 4.76 19.04 0.96
N LEU A 75 4.08 19.44 2.03
CA LEU A 75 4.60 20.40 3.01
C LEU A 75 5.77 19.85 3.84
N GLN A 76 5.69 18.59 4.26
CA GLN A 76 6.70 17.94 5.11
C GLN A 76 7.83 17.28 4.31
N GLN A 77 7.70 17.19 2.98
CA GLN A 77 8.57 16.40 2.12
C GLN A 77 8.70 14.94 2.62
N GLY A 78 7.60 14.41 3.17
CA GLY A 78 7.55 13.10 3.81
C GLY A 78 7.11 11.97 2.88
N TYR A 79 6.87 10.80 3.49
CA TYR A 79 6.35 9.61 2.81
C TYR A 79 4.89 9.42 3.17
N LEU A 80 4.03 9.38 2.16
CA LEU A 80 2.59 9.11 2.34
C LEU A 80 2.33 7.61 2.29
N LEU A 81 1.98 7.05 3.45
CA LEU A 81 1.74 5.64 3.69
C LEU A 81 0.24 5.35 3.96
N THR A 82 -0.15 4.07 3.93
CA THR A 82 -1.54 3.64 4.14
C THR A 82 -1.66 2.59 5.24
N TYR A 83 -2.74 2.66 6.01
CA TYR A 83 -3.08 1.63 6.99
C TYR A 83 -4.59 1.55 7.19
N LYS A 84 -5.18 0.38 6.94
CA LYS A 84 -6.61 0.10 7.18
C LYS A 84 -7.59 1.12 6.60
N GLY A 85 -7.25 1.73 5.46
CA GLY A 85 -8.08 2.73 4.80
C GLY A 85 -7.88 4.16 5.30
N GLN A 86 -6.91 4.38 6.18
CA GLN A 86 -6.38 5.68 6.56
C GLN A 86 -5.06 5.95 5.85
N TYR A 87 -4.64 7.21 5.90
CA TYR A 87 -3.39 7.70 5.37
C TYR A 87 -2.56 8.29 6.50
N PHE A 88 -1.24 8.18 6.40
CA PHE A 88 -0.37 8.86 7.34
C PHE A 88 0.94 9.28 6.68
N VAL A 89 1.46 10.43 7.10
CA VAL A 89 2.72 10.99 6.61
C VAL A 89 3.80 10.76 7.65
N VAL A 90 4.96 10.28 7.18
CA VAL A 90 6.11 9.94 8.03
C VAL A 90 7.41 10.53 7.49
N SER A 91 8.41 10.61 8.36
CA SER A 91 9.77 11.02 8.02
C SER A 91 10.61 9.86 7.44
N SER A 92 11.80 10.16 6.94
CA SER A 92 12.77 9.15 6.50
C SER A 92 13.18 8.19 7.63
N GLN A 93 13.28 8.67 8.87
CA GLN A 93 13.63 7.82 10.02
C GLN A 93 12.60 6.70 10.23
N TYR A 94 11.31 6.98 10.02
CA TYR A 94 10.29 5.94 10.09
C TYR A 94 10.50 4.87 9.01
N ILE A 95 10.91 5.27 7.80
CA ILE A 95 11.18 4.35 6.70
C ILE A 95 12.37 3.44 7.03
N GLU A 96 13.44 4.01 7.62
CA GLU A 96 14.57 3.22 8.14
C GLU A 96 14.13 2.22 9.20
N ASP A 97 13.29 2.64 10.14
CA ASP A 97 12.76 1.79 11.21
C ASP A 97 11.81 0.70 10.71
N LEU A 98 11.16 0.90 9.55
CA LEU A 98 10.45 -0.17 8.82
C LEU A 98 11.43 -1.20 8.21
N GLY A 99 12.74 -0.98 8.30
CA GLY A 99 13.77 -1.79 7.65
C GLY A 99 13.90 -1.51 6.17
N LEU A 100 13.50 -0.32 5.71
CA LEU A 100 13.56 0.09 4.31
C LEU A 100 14.60 1.21 4.13
N ASP A 101 15.37 1.18 3.04
CA ASP A 101 16.20 2.31 2.62
C ASP A 101 15.32 3.52 2.19
N PRO A 102 15.37 4.68 2.89
CA PRO A 102 14.65 5.89 2.49
C PRO A 102 15.20 6.51 1.21
N LEU A 103 16.43 6.20 0.81
CA LEU A 103 17.07 6.72 -0.41
C LEU A 103 16.82 5.83 -1.64
N ASP A 104 16.10 4.72 -1.49
CA ASP A 104 15.79 3.84 -2.62
C ASP A 104 15.08 4.64 -3.74
N PRO A 105 15.57 4.59 -5.00
CA PRO A 105 15.00 5.33 -6.12
C PRO A 105 13.51 5.04 -6.37
N VAL A 106 12.98 3.91 -5.89
CA VAL A 106 11.56 3.58 -6.03
C VAL A 106 10.67 4.60 -5.35
N TRP A 107 11.10 5.22 -4.25
CA TRP A 107 10.33 6.24 -3.54
C TRP A 107 10.04 7.43 -4.45
N LYS A 108 11.07 7.91 -5.16
CA LYS A 108 10.92 8.96 -6.18
C LYS A 108 10.01 8.50 -7.32
N ARG A 109 10.11 7.24 -7.76
CA ARG A 109 9.28 6.68 -8.84
C ARG A 109 7.80 6.66 -8.51
N ILE A 110 7.45 6.39 -7.26
CA ILE A 110 6.05 6.44 -6.77
C ILE A 110 5.68 7.81 -6.21
N GLN A 111 6.54 8.82 -6.37
CA GLN A 111 6.34 10.18 -5.87
C GLN A 111 6.07 10.22 -4.34
N TYR A 112 6.76 9.37 -3.59
CA TYR A 112 6.65 9.24 -2.13
C TYR A 112 5.22 8.97 -1.65
N ASP A 113 4.42 8.28 -2.48
CA ASP A 113 3.00 8.09 -2.28
C ASP A 113 2.59 6.65 -2.60
N VAL A 114 2.39 5.85 -1.56
CA VAL A 114 1.99 4.45 -1.72
C VAL A 114 0.48 4.29 -1.94
N ALA A 115 -0.30 5.35 -1.68
CA ALA A 115 -1.76 5.35 -1.79
C ALA A 115 -2.24 5.45 -3.26
N LYS A 116 -1.43 6.09 -4.11
CA LYS A 116 -1.69 6.21 -5.55
C LYS A 116 -1.88 4.86 -6.24
N ALA A 117 -2.68 4.90 -7.31
CA ALA A 117 -2.89 3.74 -8.16
C ALA A 117 -1.55 3.20 -8.69
N ASN A 118 -1.36 1.88 -8.56
CA ASN A 118 -0.15 1.15 -8.97
C ASN A 118 1.13 1.41 -8.16
N SER A 119 1.13 2.32 -7.18
CA SER A 119 2.33 2.59 -6.37
C SER A 119 2.81 1.37 -5.60
N LEU A 120 1.90 0.60 -5.01
CA LEU A 120 2.25 -0.66 -4.32
C LEU A 120 2.88 -1.69 -5.27
N GLU A 121 2.33 -1.83 -6.47
CA GLU A 121 2.89 -2.71 -7.50
C GLU A 121 4.27 -2.25 -7.97
N LEU A 122 4.45 -0.94 -8.19
CA LEU A 122 5.74 -0.36 -8.56
C LEU A 122 6.76 -0.54 -7.44
N PHE A 123 6.38 -0.26 -6.19
CA PHE A 123 7.21 -0.47 -5.01
C PHE A 123 7.71 -1.92 -4.95
N HIS A 124 6.80 -2.89 -4.97
CA HIS A 124 7.18 -4.31 -4.93
C HIS A 124 7.97 -4.75 -6.17
N THR A 125 7.81 -4.08 -7.31
CA THR A 125 8.54 -4.41 -8.55
C THR A 125 9.97 -3.89 -8.53
N TYR A 126 10.21 -2.70 -7.97
CA TYR A 126 11.48 -1.98 -8.14
C TYR A 126 12.28 -1.78 -6.85
N TYR A 127 11.68 -1.96 -5.68
CA TYR A 127 12.40 -1.82 -4.41
C TYR A 127 13.61 -2.78 -4.36
N GLY A 128 14.77 -2.23 -3.97
CA GLY A 128 16.04 -2.96 -3.92
C GLY A 128 16.62 -3.33 -5.29
N LYS A 129 16.06 -2.79 -6.38
CA LYS A 129 16.60 -2.99 -7.74
C LYS A 129 17.26 -1.71 -8.23
N ALA A 130 18.36 -1.88 -8.97
CA ALA A 130 18.99 -0.76 -9.66
C ALA A 130 17.97 -0.05 -10.57
N PRO A 131 18.00 1.30 -10.65
CA PRO A 131 17.18 2.02 -11.61
C PRO A 131 17.53 1.55 -13.04
N ALA A 132 16.51 1.25 -13.82
CA ALA A 132 16.64 0.92 -15.24
C ALA A 132 16.85 2.17 -16.09
#